data_AF-A0A6A4YAP9-F1
#
_entry.id   AF-A0A6A4YAP9-F1
#
_cell.length_a   1.000
_cell.length_b   1.000
_cell.length_c   1.000
_cell.angle_alpha   90.00
_cell.angle_beta   90.00
_cell.angle_gamma   90.00
#
_symmetry.space_group_name_H-M   'P 1'
#
loop_
_entity.id
_entity.type
_entity.pdbx_description
1 polymer ?
#
loop_
_entity_poly.entity_id
_entity_poly.type
_entity_poly.pdbx_seq_one_letter_code
_entity_poly.pdbx_strand_id
1 'polypeptide(L)'
;RAENLNHLAFEDQVYLQASRQNLTRAEADDEINKITLVMHEECMPGSIQDFPDAFKELWQVTEMEPSFAVLQSIKSGENPIKIEGWETLARDYFNCNATAPQ
;
A
#
# COMPACT_ATOMS: atom_id res chain seq x y z
N ARG A 1 -4.85 7.13 -19.31
CA ARG A 1 -5.01 5.85 -20.06
C ARG A 1 -3.79 4.94 -19.90
N ALA A 2 -2.55 5.45 -19.95
CA ALA A 2 -1.35 4.67 -19.64
C ALA A 2 -1.22 4.30 -18.14
N GLU A 3 -1.58 5.21 -17.23
CA GLU A 3 -1.59 4.93 -15.78
C GLU A 3 -2.43 3.71 -15.39
N ASN A 4 -3.64 3.58 -15.96
CA ASN A 4 -4.47 2.40 -15.73
C ASN A 4 -3.84 1.10 -16.24
N LEU A 5 -3.02 1.15 -17.30
CA LEU A 5 -2.33 -0.04 -17.81
C LEU A 5 -1.14 -0.43 -16.92
N ASN A 6 -0.42 0.56 -16.38
CA ASN A 6 0.67 0.30 -15.45
C ASN A 6 0.14 -0.30 -14.14
N HIS A 7 -1.00 0.17 -13.65
CA HIS A 7 -1.62 -0.38 -12.45
C HIS A 7 -2.06 -1.83 -12.65
N LEU A 8 -2.78 -2.16 -13.73
CA LEU A 8 -3.19 -3.54 -14.01
C LEU A 8 -1.99 -4.47 -14.22
N ALA A 9 -0.95 -4.02 -14.92
CA ALA A 9 0.25 -4.82 -15.14
C ALA A 9 1.06 -5.03 -13.84
N PHE A 10 1.07 -4.03 -12.95
CA PHE A 10 1.63 -4.15 -11.61
C PHE A 10 0.87 -5.20 -10.79
N GLU A 11 -0.47 -5.13 -10.75
CA GLU A 11 -1.29 -6.12 -10.03
C GLU A 11 -1.03 -7.54 -10.54
N ASP A 12 -0.97 -7.73 -11.86
CA ASP A 12 -0.63 -9.02 -12.46
C ASP A 12 0.74 -9.54 -12.00
N GLN A 13 1.77 -8.67 -11.89
CA GLN A 13 3.07 -9.09 -11.36
C GLN A 13 3.02 -9.42 -9.88
N VAL A 14 2.26 -8.67 -9.08
CA VAL A 14 2.06 -8.98 -7.66
C VAL A 14 1.37 -10.32 -7.50
N TYR A 15 0.32 -10.63 -8.27
CA TYR A 15 -0.33 -11.93 -8.25
C TYR A 15 0.62 -13.07 -8.66
N LEU A 16 1.42 -12.88 -9.69
CA LEU A 16 2.42 -13.88 -10.12
C LEU A 16 3.46 -14.12 -9.03
N GLN A 17 3.94 -13.07 -8.39
CA GLN A 17 4.93 -13.18 -7.32
C GLN A 17 4.34 -13.80 -6.05
N ALA A 18 3.12 -13.39 -5.67
CA ALA A 18 2.35 -14.00 -4.60
C ALA A 18 2.16 -15.50 -4.82
N SER A 19 1.81 -15.93 -6.04
CA SER A 19 1.67 -17.33 -6.38
C SER A 19 2.97 -18.11 -6.24
N ARG A 20 4.13 -17.52 -6.59
CA ARG A 20 5.46 -18.14 -6.38
C ARG A 20 5.80 -18.29 -4.89
N GLN A 21 5.29 -17.39 -4.07
CA GLN A 21 5.46 -17.39 -2.62
C GLN A 21 4.39 -18.21 -1.88
N ASN A 22 3.51 -18.91 -2.60
CA ASN A 22 2.37 -19.67 -2.05
C ASN A 22 1.36 -18.82 -1.27
N LEU A 23 1.26 -17.52 -1.56
CA LEU A 23 0.21 -16.66 -1.04
C LEU A 23 -1.09 -16.89 -1.79
N THR A 24 -2.20 -16.78 -1.06
CA THR A 24 -3.55 -16.81 -1.63
C THR A 24 -3.83 -15.53 -2.43
N ARG A 25 -4.86 -15.56 -3.26
CA ARG A 25 -5.30 -14.35 -3.98
C ARG A 25 -5.73 -13.23 -3.04
N ALA A 26 -6.41 -13.56 -1.94
CA ALA A 26 -6.81 -12.57 -0.94
C ALA A 26 -5.59 -11.93 -0.27
N GLU A 27 -4.56 -12.71 0.05
CA GLU A 27 -3.31 -12.15 0.56
C GLU A 27 -2.63 -11.27 -0.50
N ALA A 28 -2.63 -11.66 -1.77
CA ALA A 28 -2.08 -10.82 -2.83
C ALA A 28 -2.85 -9.49 -2.97
N ASP A 29 -4.18 -9.49 -2.82
CA ASP A 29 -5.00 -8.27 -2.81
C ASP A 29 -4.60 -7.35 -1.65
N ASP A 30 -4.38 -7.90 -0.46
CA ASP A 30 -3.88 -7.15 0.70
C ASP A 30 -2.50 -6.55 0.43
N GLU A 31 -1.60 -7.30 -0.20
CA GLU A 31 -0.26 -6.82 -0.56
C GLU A 31 -0.29 -5.72 -1.63
N ILE A 32 -1.18 -5.80 -2.62
CA ILE A 32 -1.41 -4.73 -3.61
C ILE A 32 -1.83 -3.44 -2.90
N ASN A 33 -2.77 -3.54 -1.94
CA ASN A 33 -3.21 -2.39 -1.15
C ASN A 33 -2.04 -1.78 -0.36
N LYS A 34 -1.26 -2.60 0.36
CA LYS A 34 -0.09 -2.12 1.13
C LYS A 34 0.93 -1.39 0.24
N ILE A 35 1.33 -2.00 -0.87
CA ILE A 35 2.31 -1.39 -1.79
C ILE A 35 1.76 -0.08 -2.33
N THR A 36 0.48 -0.04 -2.70
CA THR A 36 -0.19 1.17 -3.17
C THR A 36 -0.15 2.28 -2.13
N LEU A 37 -0.43 1.99 -0.86
CA LEU A 37 -0.39 2.97 0.23
C LEU A 37 1.02 3.52 0.47
N VAL A 38 2.05 2.66 0.46
CA VAL A 38 3.44 3.12 0.61
C VAL A 38 3.84 3.99 -0.57
N MET A 39 3.46 3.65 -1.80
CA MET A 39 3.74 4.50 -2.96
C MET A 39 3.00 5.85 -2.90
N HIS A 40 1.77 5.89 -2.39
CA HIS A 40 1.06 7.16 -2.21
C HIS A 40 1.78 8.06 -1.20
N GLU A 41 2.23 7.50 -0.07
CA GLU A 41 2.95 8.25 0.96
C GLU A 41 4.32 8.74 0.46
N GLU A 42 5.09 7.90 -0.24
CA GLU A 42 6.49 8.20 -0.58
C GLU A 42 6.66 8.93 -1.92
N CYS A 43 5.71 8.78 -2.86
CA CYS A 43 5.91 9.21 -4.25
C CYS A 43 4.83 10.17 -4.78
N MET A 44 3.73 10.40 -4.05
CA MET A 44 2.70 11.36 -4.47
C MET A 44 2.71 12.60 -3.57
N PRO A 45 2.33 13.77 -4.12
CA PRO A 45 2.19 14.97 -3.31
C PRO A 45 1.02 14.82 -2.32
N GLY A 46 1.31 14.98 -1.04
CA GLY A 46 0.37 14.75 0.04
C GLY A 46 0.97 13.81 1.08
N SER A 47 0.20 13.49 2.10
CA SER A 47 0.53 12.42 3.04
C SER A 47 -0.77 11.78 3.52
N ILE A 48 -0.73 10.48 3.75
CA ILE A 48 -1.85 9.75 4.31
C ILE A 48 -1.93 10.13 5.79
N GLN A 49 -3.04 10.75 6.18
CA GLN A 49 -3.26 11.25 7.52
C GLN A 49 -4.58 10.72 8.07
N ASP A 50 -4.61 10.55 9.39
CA ASP A 50 -5.84 10.25 10.10
C ASP A 50 -6.84 11.43 10.05
N PHE A 51 -8.09 11.15 10.38
CA PHE A 51 -9.08 12.22 10.54
C PHE A 51 -8.73 13.12 11.73
N PRO A 52 -8.88 14.45 11.60
CA PRO A 52 -8.71 15.37 12.72
C PRO A 52 -9.63 15.03 13.90
N ASP A 53 -9.17 15.27 15.13
CA ASP A 53 -9.94 14.97 16.34
C ASP A 53 -11.34 15.62 16.34
N ALA A 54 -11.45 16.87 15.88
CA ALA A 54 -12.73 17.56 15.78
C ALA A 54 -13.71 16.89 14.79
N PHE A 55 -13.19 16.27 13.72
CA PHE A 55 -14.00 15.48 12.80
C PHE A 55 -14.45 14.18 13.48
N LYS A 56 -13.52 13.50 14.16
CA LYS A 56 -13.81 12.27 14.89
C LYS A 56 -14.86 12.46 15.98
N GLU A 57 -14.76 13.55 16.73
CA GLU A 57 -15.73 13.92 17.76
C GLU A 57 -17.11 14.24 17.14
N LEU A 58 -17.14 15.03 16.06
CA LEU A 58 -18.40 15.40 15.42
C LEU A 58 -19.15 14.21 14.81
N TRP A 59 -18.41 13.30 14.18
CA TRP A 59 -18.97 12.16 13.45
C TRP A 59 -18.94 10.84 14.23
N GLN A 60 -18.50 10.90 15.49
CA GLN A 60 -18.36 9.74 16.37
C GLN A 60 -17.50 8.61 15.75
N VAL A 61 -16.45 9.01 15.04
CA VAL A 61 -15.46 8.08 14.47
C VAL A 61 -14.43 7.78 15.57
N THR A 62 -14.41 6.54 16.05
CA THR A 62 -13.48 6.10 17.10
C THR A 62 -12.21 5.46 16.56
N GLU A 63 -12.23 5.04 15.30
CA GLU A 63 -11.13 4.33 14.67
C GLU A 63 -10.22 5.29 13.89
N MET A 64 -9.04 4.80 13.51
CA MET A 64 -8.17 5.48 12.54
C MET A 64 -8.80 5.39 11.15
N GLU A 65 -8.51 6.36 10.28
CA GLU A 65 -8.76 6.20 8.85
C GLU A 65 -8.09 4.90 8.34
N PRO A 66 -8.81 4.02 7.60
CA PRO A 66 -8.31 2.68 7.27
C PRO A 66 -6.95 2.65 6.56
N SER A 67 -6.73 3.57 5.61
CA SER A 67 -5.47 3.67 4.85
C SER A 67 -4.32 4.10 5.76
N PHE A 68 -4.59 5.05 6.67
CA PHE A 68 -3.66 5.47 7.71
C PHE A 68 -3.33 4.32 8.67
N ALA A 69 -4.33 3.56 9.13
CA ALA A 69 -4.13 2.42 10.01
C ALA A 69 -3.22 1.36 9.37
N VAL A 70 -3.45 1.02 8.10
CA VAL A 70 -2.58 0.08 7.37
C VAL A 70 -1.17 0.64 7.25
N LEU A 71 -1.00 1.91 6.88
CA LEU A 71 0.32 2.53 6.78
C LEU A 71 1.07 2.53 8.12
N GLN A 72 0.39 2.82 9.23
CA GLN A 72 0.97 2.72 10.58
C GLN A 72 1.37 1.28 10.92
N SER A 73 0.56 0.28 10.54
CA SER A 73 0.89 -1.14 10.77
C SER A 73 2.08 -1.62 9.95
N ILE A 74 2.32 -1.05 8.76
CA ILE A 74 3.52 -1.31 7.96
C ILE A 74 4.74 -0.66 8.64
N LYS A 75 4.63 0.63 9.03
CA LYS A 75 5.67 1.41 9.72
C LYS A 75 6.08 0.76 11.05
N SER A 76 5.14 0.21 11.80
CA SER A 76 5.42 -0.48 13.07
C SER A 76 6.04 -1.87 12.88
N GLY A 77 6.05 -2.40 11.65
CA GLY A 77 6.46 -3.77 11.34
C GLY A 77 5.45 -4.84 11.76
N GLU A 78 4.26 -4.48 12.22
CA GLU A 78 3.18 -5.42 12.57
C GLU A 78 2.62 -6.12 11.33
N ASN A 79 2.53 -5.39 10.22
CA ASN A 79 1.96 -5.87 8.97
C ASN A 79 2.85 -5.50 7.76
N PRO A 80 4.07 -6.05 7.68
CA PRO A 80 5.00 -5.71 6.61
C PRO A 80 4.47 -6.17 5.24
N ILE A 81 5.02 -5.60 4.17
CA ILE A 81 4.81 -6.09 2.81
C ILE A 81 5.56 -7.42 2.66
N LYS A 82 4.85 -8.47 2.23
CA LYS A 82 5.34 -9.84 2.10
C LYS A 82 5.84 -10.18 0.69
N ILE A 83 5.44 -9.40 -0.31
CA ILE A 83 5.84 -9.64 -1.70
C ILE A 83 7.34 -9.39 -1.84
N GLU A 84 8.08 -10.43 -2.19
CA GLU A 84 9.51 -10.32 -2.42
C GLU A 84 9.78 -9.45 -3.66
N GLY A 85 10.65 -8.43 -3.50
CA GLY A 85 11.02 -7.52 -4.59
C GLY A 85 9.96 -6.47 -4.94
N TRP A 86 8.99 -6.21 -4.05
CA TRP A 86 7.94 -5.23 -4.27
C TRP A 86 8.46 -3.81 -4.54
N GLU A 87 9.60 -3.41 -3.98
CA GLU A 87 10.23 -2.11 -4.22
C GLU A 87 10.68 -1.98 -5.69
N THR A 88 11.17 -3.08 -6.26
CA THR A 88 11.53 -3.14 -7.69
C THR A 88 10.29 -3.07 -8.56
N LEU A 89 9.19 -3.72 -8.19
CA LEU A 89 7.92 -3.58 -8.89
C LEU A 89 7.39 -2.14 -8.83
N ALA A 90 7.42 -1.51 -7.66
CA ALA A 90 7.01 -0.11 -7.50
C ALA A 90 7.83 0.84 -8.40
N ARG A 91 9.14 0.64 -8.45
CA ARG A 91 10.03 1.43 -9.32
C ARG A 91 9.75 1.18 -10.80
N ASP A 92 9.63 -0.08 -11.21
CA ASP A 92 9.53 -0.43 -12.63
C ASP A 92 8.19 0.01 -13.25
N TYR A 93 7.09 0.02 -12.46
CA TYR A 93 5.75 0.38 -12.93
C TYR A 93 5.36 1.84 -12.68
N PHE A 94 5.88 2.46 -11.62
CA PHE A 94 5.47 3.80 -11.20
C PHE A 94 6.63 4.81 -11.12
N ASN A 95 7.87 4.40 -11.45
CA ASN A 95 9.09 5.21 -11.30
C ASN A 95 9.25 5.76 -9.87
N CYS A 96 8.79 4.98 -8.89
CA CYS A 96 8.74 5.32 -7.49
C CYS A 96 9.80 4.50 -6.72
N ASN A 97 10.71 5.19 -6.02
CA ASN A 97 11.72 4.54 -5.17
C ASN A 97 11.18 4.34 -3.75
N ALA A 98 9.95 3.82 -3.64
CA ALA A 98 9.35 3.49 -2.35
C ALA A 98 10.22 2.46 -1.64
N THR A 99 10.54 2.73 -0.38
CA THR A 99 11.15 1.78 0.54
C THR A 99 10.13 1.41 1.61
N ALA A 100 10.33 0.26 2.27
CA ALA A 100 9.56 -0.02 3.48
C ALA A 100 9.75 1.17 4.44
N PRO A 101 8.67 1.84 4.87
CA PRO A 101 8.80 3.01 5.71
C PRO A 101 9.38 2.56 7.06
N GLN A 102 10.43 3.26 7.51
CA GLN A 102 11.17 2.95 8.74
C GLN A 102 10.41 3.33 10.01
#